data_AF-A0A2H0LWJ9-F1
#
_entry.id   AF-A0A2H0LWJ9-F1
#
_cell.length_a   1.000
_cell.length_b   1.000
_cell.length_c   1.000
_cell.angle_alpha   90.00
_cell.angle_beta   90.00
_cell.angle_gamma   90.00
#
_symmetry.space_group_name_H-M   'P 1'
#
loop_
_entity.id
_entity.type
_entity.pdbx_description
1 polymer ?
#
loop_
_entity_poly.entity_id
_entity_poly.type
_entity_poly.pdbx_seq_one_letter_code
_entity_poly.pdbx_strand_id
1 'polypeptide(L)' 'MSGKLKAIVDVVKARSVFKNLAVALLSYKIGQDVDSFTDLTPDDPDLEAKLIEEAKKILKTDTLSVSGISQGG' A
#
# COMPACT_ATOMS: atom_id res chain seq x y z
N MET A 1 -7.88 3.26 12.37
CA MET A 1 -7.27 4.61 12.29
C MET A 1 -7.15 4.90 10.81
N SER A 2 -8.07 5.71 10.29
CA SER A 2 -8.21 5.93 8.85
C SER A 2 -6.90 6.41 8.21
N GLY A 3 -6.65 5.97 6.97
CA GLY A 3 -5.47 6.36 6.20
C GLY A 3 -4.37 5.30 6.08
N LYS A 4 -4.53 4.10 6.64
CA LYS A 4 -3.53 3.02 6.49
C LYS A 4 -3.32 2.59 5.04
N LEU A 5 -4.40 2.46 4.28
CA LEU A 5 -4.35 2.02 2.89
C LEU A 5 -3.56 3.03 2.04
N LYS A 6 -3.80 4.32 2.26
CA LYS A 6 -3.03 5.41 1.65
C LYS A 6 -1.55 5.34 2.03
N ALA A 7 -1.24 5.10 3.31
CA ALA A 7 0.15 5.00 3.77
C ALA A 7 0.93 3.87 3.06
N ILE A 8 0.30 2.73 2.79
CA ILE A 8 0.92 1.63 2.03
C ILE A 8 1.23 2.07 0.60
N VAL A 9 0.26 2.71 -0.08
CA VAL A 9 0.44 3.23 -1.44
C VAL A 9 1.57 4.27 -1.48
N ASP A 10 1.63 5.16 -0.49
CA ASP A 10 2.68 6.17 -0.37
C ASP A 10 4.07 5.55 -0.18
N VAL A 11 4.18 4.45 0.58
CA VAL A 11 5.44 3.70 0.71
C VAL A 11 5.86 3.11 -0.64
N VAL A 12 4.92 2.54 -1.40
CA VAL A 12 5.20 2.01 -2.75
C VAL A 12 5.68 3.11 -3.68
N LYS A 13 5.02 4.29 -3.66
CA LYS A 13 5.44 5.47 -4.43
C LYS A 13 6.81 5.99 -4.02
N ALA A 14 7.10 6.01 -2.72
CA ALA A 14 8.37 6.53 -2.20
C ALA A 14 9.55 5.60 -2.51
N ARG A 15 9.33 4.27 -2.51
CA ARG A 15 10.37 3.26 -2.74
C ARG A 15 10.54 2.83 -4.19
N SER A 16 9.67 3.27 -5.10
CA SER A 16 9.75 2.93 -6.53
C SER A 16 10.34 4.07 -7.35
N VAL A 17 11.27 3.73 -8.26
CA VAL A 17 11.77 4.69 -9.26
C VAL A 17 10.67 5.00 -10.29
N PHE A 18 9.97 3.97 -10.78
CA PHE A 18 8.83 4.11 -11.69
C PHE A 18 7.51 4.21 -10.92
N LYS A 19 7.30 5.34 -10.23
CA LYS A 19 6.15 5.57 -9.33
C LYS A 19 4.81 5.24 -9.97
N ASN A 20 4.55 5.79 -11.16
CA ASN A 20 3.27 5.60 -11.85
C ASN A 20 3.04 4.14 -12.27
N LEU A 21 4.11 3.45 -12.69
CA LEU A 21 4.02 2.03 -13.05
C LEU A 21 3.75 1.17 -11.81
N ALA A 22 4.41 1.45 -10.69
CA ALA A 22 4.20 0.71 -9.44
C ALA A 22 2.77 0.87 -8.92
N VAL A 23 2.21 2.09 -8.95
CA VAL A 23 0.82 2.36 -8.56
C VAL A 23 -0.17 1.73 -9.52
N ALA A 24 0.09 1.79 -10.83
CA ALA A 24 -0.77 1.15 -11.83
C ALA A 24 -0.79 -0.38 -11.66
N LEU A 25 0.36 -1.01 -11.40
CA LEU A 25 0.46 -2.44 -11.11
C LEU A 25 -0.29 -2.81 -9.83
N LEU A 26 -0.15 -2.00 -8.77
CA LEU A 26 -0.86 -2.22 -7.52
C LEU A 26 -2.38 -2.11 -7.75
N SER A 27 -2.83 -1.09 -8.48
CA SER A 27 -4.26 -0.91 -8.82
C SER A 27 -4.80 -2.08 -9.63
N TYR A 28 -4.04 -2.55 -10.63
CA TYR A 28 -4.41 -3.71 -11.43
C TYR A 28 -4.54 -4.98 -10.60
N LYS A 29 -3.60 -5.22 -9.67
CA LYS A 29 -3.58 -6.43 -8.83
C LYS A 29 -4.70 -6.45 -7.80
N ILE A 30 -5.02 -5.29 -7.25
CA ILE A 30 -6.07 -5.15 -6.26
C ILE A 30 -7.45 -5.04 -6.92
N GLY A 31 -7.51 -4.68 -8.21
CA GLY A 31 -8.76 -4.52 -8.96
C GLY A 31 -9.51 -3.22 -8.62
N GLN A 32 -8.80 -2.24 -8.06
CA GLN A 32 -9.35 -0.93 -7.72
C GLN A 32 -8.29 0.15 -7.91
N ASP A 33 -8.71 1.39 -8.12
CA ASP A 33 -7.80 2.52 -8.20
C ASP A 33 -7.26 2.89 -6.81
N VAL A 34 -6.02 2.50 -6.52
CA VAL A 34 -5.38 2.77 -5.22
C VAL A 34 -4.88 4.21 -5.10
N ASP A 35 -4.84 4.97 -6.20
CA ASP A 35 -4.50 6.40 -6.16
C ASP A 35 -5.65 7.24 -5.58
N SER A 36 -6.86 6.68 -5.59
CA SER A 36 -8.05 7.28 -4.96
C SER A 36 -8.06 7.19 -3.43
N PHE A 37 -7.12 6.46 -2.83
CA PHE A 37 -7.07 6.29 -1.37
C PHE A 37 -6.64 7.59 -0.67
N THR A 38 -7.49 8.04 0.24
CA THR A 38 -7.30 9.24 1.05
C THR A 38 -7.17 8.88 2.53
N ASP A 39 -6.84 9.86 3.38
CA ASP A 39 -6.82 9.69 4.83
C ASP A 39 -8.21 9.39 5.43
N LEU A 40 -9.28 9.57 4.63
CA LEU A 40 -10.67 9.27 4.98
C LEU A 40 -11.14 7.91 4.46
N THR A 41 -10.32 7.22 3.65
CA THR A 41 -10.68 5.89 3.17
C THR A 41 -10.82 4.95 4.37
N PRO A 42 -11.97 4.26 4.53
CA PRO A 42 -12.17 3.32 5.61
C PRO A 42 -11.08 2.24 5.62
N ASP A 43 -10.60 1.90 6.80
CA ASP A 43 -9.69 0.77 6.94
C ASP A 43 -10.48 -0.52 6.65
N ASP A 44 -9.98 -1.31 5.69
CA ASP A 44 -10.46 -2.65 5.41
C ASP A 44 -9.27 -3.60 5.62
N PRO A 45 -9.33 -4.50 6.62
CA PRO A 45 -8.20 -5.37 6.97
C PRO A 45 -7.86 -6.39 5.87
N ASP A 46 -8.85 -6.86 5.11
CA ASP A 46 -8.60 -7.78 3.99
C ASP A 46 -7.91 -7.06 2.84
N LEU A 47 -8.32 -5.82 2.59
CA LEU A 47 -7.68 -4.95 1.62
C LEU A 47 -6.27 -4.52 2.06
N GLU A 48 -6.09 -4.19 3.34
CA GLU A 48 -4.79 -3.87 3.94
C GLU A 48 -3.80 -5.02 3.72
N ALA A 49 -4.21 -6.26 4.02
CA ALA A 49 -3.38 -7.44 3.83
C ALA A 49 -3.00 -7.65 2.35
N LYS A 50 -3.97 -7.53 1.42
CA LYS A 50 -3.71 -7.66 -0.02
C LYS A 50 -2.77 -6.56 -0.53
N LEU A 51 -2.97 -5.31 -0.12
CA LEU A 51 -2.10 -4.20 -0.49
C LEU A 51 -0.68 -4.42 -0.01
N ILE A 52 -0.49 -4.91 1.22
CA ILE A 52 0.84 -5.22 1.76
C ILE A 52 1.50 -6.34 0.95
N GLU A 53 0.77 -7.42 0.64
CA GLU A 53 1.30 -8.55 -0.11
C GLU A 53 1.75 -8.13 -1.52
N GLU A 54 0.90 -7.41 -2.25
CA GLU A 54 1.22 -6.94 -3.60
C GLU A 54 2.29 -5.84 -3.59
N ALA A 55 2.30 -4.95 -2.60
CA ALA A 55 3.35 -3.96 -2.41
C ALA A 55 4.72 -4.63 -2.19
N LYS A 56 4.79 -5.71 -1.40
CA LYS A 56 6.01 -6.51 -1.21
C LYS A 56 6.51 -7.12 -2.52
N LYS A 57 5.61 -7.69 -3.33
CA LYS A 57 5.94 -8.25 -4.65
C LYS A 57 6.47 -7.18 -5.61
N ILE A 58 5.82 -6.03 -5.68
CA ILE A 58 6.21 -4.91 -6.56
C ILE A 58 7.57 -4.34 -6.16
N LEU A 59 7.79 -4.14 -4.86
CA LEU A 59 9.05 -3.61 -4.33
C LEU A 59 10.15 -4.68 -4.22
N LYS A 60 9.85 -5.94 -4.53
CA LYS A 60 10.74 -7.11 -4.37
C LYS A 60 11.40 -7.13 -2.99
N THR A 61 10.60 -6.96 -1.95
CA THR A 61 11.06 -6.90 -0.56
C THR A 61 10.19 -7.76 0.35
N ASP A 62 10.81 -8.48 1.27
CA ASP A 62 10.12 -9.31 2.26
C ASP A 62 9.51 -8.46 3.40
N THR A 63 10.03 -7.25 3.60
CA THR A 63 9.65 -6.35 4.69
C THR A 63 9.09 -5.03 4.16
N LEU A 64 7.79 -4.83 4.41
CA LEU A 64 7.14 -3.53 4.22
C LEU A 64 6.86 -2.94 5.61
N SER A 65 7.73 -2.06 6.08
CA SER A 65 7.48 -1.27 7.28
C SER A 65 6.72 -0.01 6.88
N VAL A 66 5.43 0.05 7.19
CA VAL A 66 4.71 1.31 7.21
C VAL A 66 5.15 2.03 8.49
N SER A 67 6.26 2.78 8.40
CA SER A 67 6.79 3.54 9.53
C SER A 67 5.76 4.58 9.96
N GLY A 68 4.99 4.18 10.98
CA GLY A 68 3.80 4.84 11.49
C GLY A 68 2.90 3.90 12.31
N ILE A 69 2.99 2.59 12.12
CA ILE A 69 2.26 1.61 12.94
C ILE A 69 3.21 0.49 13.38
N SER A 70 3.80 0.68 14.56
CA SER A 70 4.41 -0.40 15.31
C SER A 70 3.29 -1.14 16.06
N GLN A 71 2.87 -2.31 15.57
CA GLN A 71 2.19 -3.28 16.44
C GLN A 71 3.23 -4.28 16.92
N GLY A 72 3.88 -3.90 18.02
CA GLY A 72 4.41 -4.88 18.97
C GLY A 72 3.29 -5.20 19.96
N GLY A 73 3.03 -6.48 20.14
CA GLY A 73 2.05 -7.05 21.05
C GLY A 73 2.06 -8.56 20.93
#